data_AF-A0A495SLN2-F1
#
_entry.id   AF-A0A495SLN2-F1
#
_cell.length_a   1.000
_cell.length_b   1.000
_cell.length_c   1.000
_cell.angle_alpha   90.00
_cell.angle_beta   90.00
_cell.angle_gamma   90.00
#
_symmetry.space_group_name_H-M   'P 1'
#
loop_
_entity.id
_entity.type
_entity.pdbx_description
1 polymer ?
#
loop_
_entity_poly.entity_id
_entity_poly.type
_entity_poly.pdbx_seq_one_letter_code
_entity_poly.pdbx_strand_id
1 'polypeptide(L)'
;MSKQLYINEIQALFDEVQRAQIFEDQKMMTDAVPLFPVSEINTQYEEEKQKEGFDLKAFVLENFDFLGAKISIQREDQLPIDQHIEKLWDELTRTAYEEKGTLLKLPKPYIVPGGRFNEFFYWDSYFIMLGLQVSGRIEMMENIIENCAYLIQNVGFVPNASRTHFLSRSQPPYFSLMLDLLFDTTGDEKIYLKYHDTLEKEYAFWMNGEEWLENDSSIKRVVRTKDGNILNRYYDAENAPRPESYLIDIEDNQNTSEEFYRNIRSACESGWDFSSRWFADGETIQTIETLNLAQVDLNCLLWHLEDTLAKSSKLQNLTEKYNYYTQRAASRRQMIDNYFWDENAVIYRDYHIKKHKNTPSEHIAALYPLFLGLAGEEQAKKVVQTISEKFLYQGGLVTTTKQSGQQWDLPNAWAPYQWLGFKAMKNYGFDELAETIKNNWCSNVERVYNNTGKLMEKYNALDTETIAGGGEYPNQDGFGWTNGVYLKLKQN
;
A
#
# COMPACT_ATOMS: atom_id res chain seq x y z
N MET A 1 6.54 -32.41 1.98
CA MET A 1 5.26 -31.79 2.38
C MET A 1 5.47 -30.29 2.40
N SER A 2 4.53 -29.51 1.87
CA SER A 2 4.65 -28.04 1.93
C SER A 2 4.71 -27.60 3.38
N LYS A 3 5.59 -26.64 3.68
CA LYS A 3 5.69 -25.97 4.99
C LYS A 3 4.89 -24.65 5.00
N GLN A 4 4.06 -24.42 3.98
CA GLN A 4 3.16 -23.28 3.91
C GLN A 4 2.05 -23.46 4.93
N LEU A 5 1.79 -22.42 5.70
CA LEU A 5 0.72 -22.32 6.69
C LEU A 5 -0.33 -21.32 6.20
N TYR A 6 -1.59 -21.73 6.24
CA TYR A 6 -2.74 -20.83 6.17
C TYR A 6 -3.35 -20.73 7.57
N ILE A 7 -3.67 -19.51 8.02
CA ILE A 7 -4.11 -19.27 9.41
C ILE A 7 -5.38 -20.06 9.77
N ASN A 8 -6.27 -20.27 8.80
CA ASN A 8 -7.47 -21.07 8.96
C ASN A 8 -7.18 -22.55 9.30
N GLU A 9 -5.99 -23.07 8.98
CA GLU A 9 -5.58 -24.43 9.34
C GLU A 9 -5.30 -24.58 10.83
N ILE A 10 -5.03 -23.50 11.55
CA ILE A 10 -4.82 -23.46 13.01
C ILE A 10 -5.86 -22.60 13.73
N GLN A 11 -7.05 -22.41 13.14
CA GLN A 11 -8.01 -21.39 13.57
C GLN A 11 -8.36 -21.44 15.07
N ALA A 12 -8.56 -22.64 15.64
CA ALA A 12 -8.93 -22.78 17.05
C ALA A 12 -7.79 -22.38 18.00
N LEU A 13 -6.55 -22.79 17.69
CA LEU A 13 -5.38 -22.35 18.43
C LEU A 13 -5.12 -20.86 18.23
N PHE A 14 -5.26 -20.38 17.00
CA PHE A 14 -5.04 -18.98 16.63
C PHE A 14 -6.00 -18.03 17.35
N ASP A 15 -7.30 -18.33 17.38
CA ASP A 15 -8.29 -17.52 18.11
C ASP A 15 -7.95 -17.41 19.60
N GLU A 16 -7.61 -18.53 20.24
CA GLU A 16 -7.21 -18.55 21.65
C GLU A 16 -5.94 -17.73 21.89
N VAL A 17 -4.91 -17.89 21.04
CA VAL A 17 -3.65 -17.13 21.14
C VAL A 17 -3.89 -15.63 21.02
N GLN A 18 -4.72 -15.20 20.06
CA GLN A 18 -5.00 -13.79 19.86
C GLN A 18 -5.83 -13.19 21.00
N ARG A 19 -6.84 -13.92 21.49
CA ARG A 19 -7.69 -13.47 22.62
C ARG A 19 -6.96 -13.47 23.95
N ALA A 20 -6.06 -14.42 24.17
CA ALA A 20 -5.25 -14.50 25.38
C ALA A 20 -4.12 -13.46 25.41
N GLN A 21 -3.86 -12.77 24.28
CA GLN A 21 -2.84 -11.72 24.16
C GLN A 21 -1.47 -12.16 24.72
N ILE A 22 -1.07 -13.41 24.46
CA ILE A 22 0.21 -13.97 24.97
C ILE A 22 1.46 -13.31 24.37
N PHE A 23 1.26 -12.58 23.27
CA PHE A 23 2.23 -11.73 22.56
C PHE A 23 1.75 -10.28 22.53
N GLU A 24 2.69 -9.33 22.57
CA GLU A 24 2.38 -7.88 22.53
C GLU A 24 1.88 -7.43 21.15
N ASP A 25 2.39 -8.00 20.07
CA ASP A 25 1.98 -7.73 18.69
C ASP A 25 1.20 -8.93 18.12
N GLN A 26 -0.02 -8.68 17.64
CA GLN A 26 -0.89 -9.70 17.04
C GLN A 26 -0.32 -10.33 15.77
N LYS A 27 0.63 -9.65 15.11
CA LYS A 27 1.34 -10.18 13.92
C LYS A 27 2.33 -11.28 14.28
N MET A 28 2.75 -11.41 15.55
CA MET A 28 3.72 -12.45 15.95
C MET A 28 3.20 -13.86 15.62
N MET A 29 1.93 -14.15 15.91
CA MET A 29 1.36 -15.46 15.62
C MET A 29 1.17 -15.68 14.12
N THR A 30 0.84 -14.64 13.36
CA THR A 30 0.72 -14.78 11.90
C THR A 30 2.06 -15.00 11.21
N ASP A 31 3.16 -14.62 11.83
CA ASP A 31 4.51 -14.79 11.29
C ASP A 31 5.17 -16.12 11.69
N ALA A 32 4.55 -16.84 12.62
CA ALA A 32 5.04 -18.08 13.21
C ALA A 32 5.21 -19.18 12.15
N VAL A 33 6.28 -19.97 12.30
CA VAL A 33 6.56 -21.11 11.44
C VAL A 33 6.32 -22.39 12.22
N PRO A 34 5.40 -23.28 11.80
CA PRO A 34 5.14 -24.52 12.51
C PRO A 34 6.39 -25.42 12.48
N LEU A 35 6.79 -25.94 13.63
CA LEU A 35 7.91 -26.88 13.79
C LEU A 35 7.53 -28.32 13.40
N PHE A 36 6.24 -28.64 13.54
CA PHE A 36 5.64 -29.94 13.24
C PHE A 36 4.50 -29.80 12.21
N PRO A 37 4.03 -30.89 11.58
CA PRO A 37 2.85 -30.85 10.73
C PRO A 37 1.66 -30.22 11.46
N VAL A 38 0.95 -29.29 10.80
CA VAL A 38 -0.17 -28.55 11.40
C VAL A 38 -1.25 -29.48 11.98
N SER A 39 -1.51 -30.63 11.34
CA SER A 39 -2.42 -31.65 11.86
C SER A 39 -1.98 -32.25 13.20
N GLU A 40 -0.68 -32.42 13.41
CA GLU A 40 -0.12 -32.92 14.67
C GLU A 40 -0.24 -31.87 15.76
N ILE A 41 0.12 -30.61 15.46
CA ILE A 41 -0.03 -29.48 16.39
C ILE A 41 -1.49 -29.33 16.83
N ASN A 42 -2.45 -29.37 15.89
CA ASN A 42 -3.87 -29.26 16.21
C ASN A 42 -4.36 -30.42 17.08
N THR A 43 -3.94 -31.65 16.77
CA THR A 43 -4.31 -32.84 17.57
C THR A 43 -3.79 -32.69 19.00
N GLN A 44 -2.51 -32.32 19.14
CA GLN A 44 -1.88 -32.10 20.44
C GLN A 44 -2.57 -30.98 21.22
N TYR A 45 -2.89 -29.85 20.57
CA TYR A 45 -3.60 -28.74 21.19
C TYR A 45 -4.97 -29.18 21.72
N GLU A 46 -5.76 -29.90 20.92
CA GLU A 46 -7.08 -30.39 21.34
C GLU A 46 -7.00 -31.36 22.53
N GLU A 47 -5.96 -32.21 22.58
CA GLU A 47 -5.72 -33.13 23.69
C GLU A 47 -5.23 -32.44 24.96
N GLU A 48 -4.48 -31.34 24.84
CA GLU A 48 -3.81 -30.69 25.97
C GLU A 48 -4.59 -29.50 26.55
N LYS A 49 -5.37 -28.77 25.75
CA LYS A 49 -6.00 -27.50 26.15
C LYS A 49 -6.96 -27.58 27.34
N GLN A 50 -7.45 -28.77 27.69
CA GLN A 50 -8.33 -29.00 28.84
C GLN A 50 -7.62 -29.66 30.03
N LYS A 51 -6.32 -29.94 29.93
CA LYS A 51 -5.55 -30.54 31.03
C LYS A 51 -5.25 -29.49 32.10
N GLU A 52 -5.29 -29.91 33.36
CA GLU A 52 -4.89 -29.06 34.48
C GLU A 52 -3.41 -28.66 34.33
N GLY A 53 -3.12 -27.36 34.39
CA GLY A 53 -1.77 -26.82 34.23
C GLY A 53 -1.32 -26.56 32.79
N PHE A 54 -2.21 -26.64 31.80
CA PHE A 54 -1.90 -26.24 30.42
C PHE A 54 -1.49 -24.75 30.35
N ASP A 55 -0.34 -24.49 29.73
CA ASP A 55 0.17 -23.15 29.44
C ASP A 55 0.20 -22.95 27.92
N LEU A 56 -0.72 -22.11 27.43
CA LEU A 56 -0.86 -21.80 26.02
C LEU A 56 0.42 -21.19 25.42
N LYS A 57 1.12 -20.34 26.18
CA LYS A 57 2.34 -19.69 25.69
C LYS A 57 3.48 -20.70 25.57
N ALA A 58 3.64 -21.59 26.55
CA ALA A 58 4.60 -22.67 26.48
C ALA A 58 4.31 -23.59 25.28
N PHE A 59 3.05 -24.00 25.12
CA PHE A 59 2.62 -24.83 23.99
C PHE A 59 2.97 -24.21 22.63
N VAL A 60 2.70 -22.90 22.46
CA VAL A 60 3.01 -22.19 21.22
C VAL A 60 4.52 -22.10 20.98
N LEU A 61 5.31 -21.79 22.00
CA LEU A 61 6.78 -21.68 21.88
C LEU A 61 7.45 -23.04 21.62
N GLU A 62 6.83 -24.15 22.01
CA GLU A 62 7.30 -25.51 21.72
C GLU A 62 6.94 -25.99 20.31
N ASN A 63 5.85 -25.48 19.73
CA ASN A 63 5.31 -25.93 18.44
C ASN A 63 5.62 -24.99 17.26
N PHE A 64 6.05 -23.76 17.53
CA PHE A 64 6.30 -22.74 16.51
C PHE A 64 7.65 -22.04 16.69
N ASP A 65 8.31 -21.78 15.56
CA ASP A 65 9.49 -20.94 15.46
C ASP A 65 9.09 -19.50 15.13
N PHE A 66 9.51 -18.57 15.97
CA PHE A 66 9.36 -17.14 15.79
C PHE A 66 10.72 -16.61 15.34
N LEU A 67 11.00 -16.75 14.04
CA LEU A 67 12.24 -16.27 13.42
C LEU A 67 12.41 -14.78 13.73
N GLY A 68 13.19 -14.48 14.76
CA GLY A 68 13.31 -13.13 15.27
C GLY A 68 13.93 -12.22 14.22
N ALA A 69 13.21 -11.17 13.83
CA ALA A 69 13.82 -10.00 13.20
C ALA A 69 14.63 -9.25 14.26
N LYS A 70 15.77 -9.83 14.66
CA LYS A 70 16.80 -9.11 15.42
C LYS A 70 17.53 -8.18 14.47
N ILE A 71 16.89 -7.08 14.09
CA ILE A 71 17.62 -5.93 13.55
C ILE A 71 18.22 -5.20 14.76
N SER A 72 19.36 -5.71 15.24
CA SER A 72 20.18 -4.99 16.20
C SER A 72 21.04 -4.00 15.40
N ILE A 73 20.48 -2.83 15.08
CA ILE A 73 21.32 -1.70 14.66
C ILE A 73 22.09 -1.27 15.91
N GLN A 74 23.30 -1.81 16.08
CA GLN A 74 24.24 -1.22 17.02
C GLN A 74 24.54 0.20 16.54
N ARG A 75 24.55 1.16 17.48
CA ARG A 75 25.06 2.51 17.22
C ARG A 75 26.55 2.41 16.89
N GLU A 76 26.87 2.13 15.63
CA GLU A 76 28.10 2.65 15.03
C GLU A 76 27.96 4.18 14.94
N ASP A 77 29.09 4.87 14.81
CA ASP A 77 29.13 6.33 14.62
C ASP A 77 28.07 6.78 13.60
N GLN A 78 27.30 7.81 13.96
CA GLN A 78 26.19 8.29 13.14
C GLN A 78 26.71 8.73 11.77
N LEU A 79 26.50 7.88 10.77
CA LEU A 79 26.94 8.12 9.41
C LEU A 79 26.19 9.30 8.80
N PRO A 80 26.75 9.94 7.75
CA PRO A 80 25.95 10.74 6.85
C PRO A 80 24.73 9.95 6.36
N ILE A 81 23.57 10.60 6.29
CA ILE A 81 22.27 9.94 6.04
C ILE A 81 22.23 9.14 4.72
N ASP A 82 22.92 9.61 3.68
CA ASP A 82 23.10 8.91 2.41
C ASP A 82 23.87 7.60 2.58
N GLN A 83 24.99 7.62 3.32
CA GLN A 83 25.77 6.42 3.62
C GLN A 83 25.02 5.44 4.53
N HIS A 84 24.21 5.98 5.45
CA HIS A 84 23.33 5.16 6.29
C HIS A 84 22.27 4.44 5.45
N ILE A 85 21.61 5.15 4.52
CA ILE A 85 20.62 4.54 3.63
C ILE A 85 21.26 3.46 2.75
N GLU A 86 22.47 3.67 2.23
CA GLU A 86 23.16 2.64 1.46
C GLU A 86 23.41 1.35 2.24
N LYS A 87 23.83 1.45 3.52
CA LYS A 87 23.95 0.29 4.40
C LYS A 87 22.59 -0.36 4.66
N LEU A 88 21.55 0.45 4.87
CA LEU A 88 20.20 -0.05 5.12
C LEU A 88 19.62 -0.84 3.95
N TRP A 89 19.99 -0.55 2.70
CA TRP A 89 19.54 -1.39 1.58
C TRP A 89 19.97 -2.84 1.73
N ASP A 90 21.19 -3.08 2.21
CA ASP A 90 21.68 -4.43 2.46
C ASP A 90 20.99 -5.05 3.69
N GLU A 91 20.79 -4.26 4.76
CA GLU A 91 20.10 -4.72 5.99
C GLU A 91 18.61 -5.01 5.80
N LEU A 92 17.94 -4.30 4.89
CA LEU A 92 16.53 -4.49 4.54
C LEU A 92 16.34 -5.56 3.45
N THR A 93 17.43 -6.09 2.87
CA THR A 93 17.33 -7.17 1.90
C THR A 93 16.90 -8.48 2.58
N ARG A 94 15.94 -9.17 1.97
CA ARG A 94 15.46 -10.49 2.37
C ARG A 94 15.41 -11.42 1.16
N THR A 95 15.33 -12.72 1.46
CA THR A 95 15.11 -13.79 0.48
C THR A 95 14.06 -14.74 1.00
N ALA A 96 13.20 -15.25 0.12
CA ALA A 96 12.17 -16.23 0.47
C ALA A 96 12.08 -17.32 -0.60
N TYR A 97 13.16 -18.07 -0.84
CA TYR A 97 13.20 -19.05 -1.94
C TYR A 97 12.35 -20.31 -1.71
N GLU A 98 11.83 -20.49 -0.50
CA GLU A 98 11.01 -21.61 -0.08
C GLU A 98 9.76 -21.12 0.66
N GLU A 99 8.68 -21.89 0.56
CA GLU A 99 7.48 -21.68 1.37
C GLU A 99 7.81 -22.02 2.83
N LYS A 100 7.61 -21.06 3.74
CA LYS A 100 7.90 -21.24 5.17
C LYS A 100 6.90 -20.50 6.04
N GLY A 101 6.11 -21.24 6.81
CA GLY A 101 5.03 -20.66 7.60
C GLY A 101 4.06 -19.92 6.69
N THR A 102 3.64 -18.72 7.07
CA THR A 102 2.76 -17.91 6.22
C THR A 102 3.49 -17.17 5.10
N LEU A 103 4.83 -17.09 5.11
CA LEU A 103 5.60 -16.36 4.09
C LEU A 103 5.51 -17.06 2.74
N LEU A 104 5.17 -16.31 1.70
CA LEU A 104 5.12 -16.80 0.33
C LEU A 104 6.51 -16.87 -0.27
N LYS A 105 6.72 -17.89 -1.11
CA LYS A 105 7.94 -18.01 -1.89
C LYS A 105 8.07 -16.89 -2.92
N LEU A 106 9.27 -16.33 -3.05
CA LEU A 106 9.66 -15.38 -4.10
C LEU A 106 10.96 -15.84 -4.79
N PRO A 107 11.06 -15.71 -6.13
CA PRO A 107 12.20 -16.20 -6.90
C PRO A 107 13.46 -15.35 -6.76
N LYS A 108 13.35 -14.09 -6.32
CA LYS A 108 14.46 -13.13 -6.25
C LYS A 108 14.56 -12.48 -4.87
N PRO A 109 15.76 -11.96 -4.49
CA PRO A 109 15.88 -11.07 -3.33
C PRO A 109 14.96 -9.86 -3.45
N TYR A 110 14.58 -9.28 -2.32
CA TYR A 110 13.75 -8.07 -2.27
C TYR A 110 14.08 -7.24 -1.04
N ILE A 111 13.64 -5.98 -1.05
CA ILE A 111 13.75 -5.06 0.07
C ILE A 111 12.43 -5.04 0.84
N VAL A 112 12.48 -5.14 2.17
CA VAL A 112 11.31 -4.96 3.05
C VAL A 112 11.21 -3.52 3.54
N PRO A 113 10.03 -3.05 3.99
CA PRO A 113 9.91 -1.71 4.55
C PRO A 113 10.77 -1.47 5.79
N GLY A 114 10.80 -2.41 6.75
CA GLY A 114 11.56 -2.28 8.00
C GLY A 114 10.70 -2.53 9.25
N GLY A 115 11.35 -2.69 10.40
CA GLY A 115 10.68 -2.98 11.67
C GLY A 115 9.90 -4.31 11.66
N ARG A 116 8.60 -4.25 11.98
CA ARG A 116 7.70 -5.42 12.00
C ARG A 116 7.38 -5.99 10.61
N PHE A 117 7.62 -5.22 9.56
CA PHE A 117 7.36 -5.60 8.17
C PHE A 117 8.57 -6.34 7.60
N ASN A 118 8.48 -7.67 7.58
CA ASN A 118 9.56 -8.57 7.16
C ASN A 118 9.21 -9.32 5.86
N GLU A 119 8.27 -8.78 5.10
CA GLU A 119 7.71 -9.33 3.90
C GLU A 119 7.82 -8.34 2.74
N PHE A 120 7.67 -8.84 1.53
CA PHE A 120 7.53 -7.98 0.36
C PHE A 120 6.18 -7.27 0.40
N PHE A 121 6.15 -5.93 0.31
CA PHE A 121 4.95 -5.09 0.20
C PHE A 121 4.86 -4.46 -1.19
N TYR A 122 3.67 -4.42 -1.78
CA TYR A 122 3.52 -4.10 -3.19
C TYR A 122 3.83 -2.64 -3.53
N TRP A 123 3.05 -1.68 -3.03
CA TRP A 123 3.22 -0.28 -3.44
C TRP A 123 4.48 0.37 -2.82
N ASP A 124 4.88 -0.03 -1.61
CA ASP A 124 6.14 0.36 -0.95
C ASP A 124 7.34 0.13 -1.87
N SER A 125 7.32 -0.99 -2.60
CA SER A 125 8.40 -1.39 -3.49
C SER A 125 8.66 -0.38 -4.61
N TYR A 126 7.64 0.36 -5.08
CA TYR A 126 7.86 1.43 -6.07
C TYR A 126 8.67 2.56 -5.47
N PHE A 127 8.32 3.00 -4.26
CA PHE A 127 9.02 4.08 -3.58
C PHE A 127 10.43 3.68 -3.13
N ILE A 128 10.63 2.40 -2.78
CA ILE A 128 11.96 1.82 -2.59
C ILE A 128 12.77 1.87 -3.89
N MET A 129 12.17 1.47 -5.02
CA MET A 129 12.84 1.50 -6.32
C MET A 129 13.29 2.90 -6.73
N LEU A 130 12.59 3.97 -6.32
CA LEU A 130 13.07 5.35 -6.52
C LEU A 130 14.45 5.56 -5.89
N GLY A 131 14.66 5.06 -4.67
CA GLY A 131 15.94 5.08 -3.99
C GLY A 131 17.00 4.22 -4.66
N LEU A 132 16.62 2.98 -5.02
CA LEU A 132 17.52 2.05 -5.70
C LEU A 132 18.01 2.61 -7.04
N GLN A 133 17.17 3.36 -7.76
CA GLN A 133 17.55 4.07 -8.97
C GLN A 133 18.65 5.10 -8.69
N VAL A 134 18.48 5.93 -7.65
CA VAL A 134 19.52 6.90 -7.24
C VAL A 134 20.82 6.19 -6.83
N SER A 135 20.67 5.07 -6.15
CA SER A 135 21.78 4.24 -5.63
C SER A 135 22.47 3.41 -6.73
N GLY A 136 21.97 3.42 -7.97
CA GLY A 136 22.48 2.60 -9.07
C GLY A 136 22.27 1.08 -8.89
N ARG A 137 21.36 0.66 -8.00
CA ARG A 137 21.09 -0.75 -7.67
C ARG A 137 20.07 -1.38 -8.64
N ILE A 138 20.38 -1.33 -9.94
CA ILE A 138 19.49 -1.75 -11.03
C ILE A 138 19.07 -3.21 -10.90
N GLU A 139 19.99 -4.11 -10.54
CA GLU A 139 19.67 -5.55 -10.35
C GLU A 139 18.57 -5.76 -9.29
N MET A 140 18.58 -4.98 -8.21
CA MET A 140 17.52 -5.07 -7.19
C MET A 140 16.18 -4.54 -7.72
N MET A 141 16.19 -3.50 -8.56
CA MET A 141 14.97 -3.02 -9.23
C MET A 141 14.37 -4.10 -10.15
N GLU A 142 15.20 -4.77 -10.93
CA GLU A 142 14.79 -5.90 -11.77
C GLU A 142 14.25 -7.06 -10.92
N ASN A 143 14.91 -7.38 -9.80
CA ASN A 143 14.46 -8.42 -8.87
C ASN A 143 13.07 -8.12 -8.28
N ILE A 144 12.79 -6.87 -7.91
CA ILE A 144 11.47 -6.43 -7.42
C ILE A 144 10.40 -6.64 -8.51
N ILE A 145 10.67 -6.22 -9.74
CA ILE A 145 9.75 -6.40 -10.88
C ILE A 145 9.51 -7.89 -11.17
N GLU A 146 10.55 -8.72 -11.15
CA GLU A 146 10.44 -10.17 -11.30
C GLU A 146 9.60 -10.81 -10.19
N ASN A 147 9.73 -10.35 -8.95
CA ASN A 147 8.90 -10.82 -7.83
C ASN A 147 7.43 -10.42 -7.99
N CYS A 148 7.13 -9.17 -8.40
CA CYS A 148 5.77 -8.75 -8.76
C CYS A 148 5.20 -9.61 -9.89
N ALA A 149 5.96 -9.82 -10.96
CA ALA A 149 5.54 -10.64 -12.09
C ALA A 149 5.29 -12.09 -11.66
N TYR A 150 6.15 -12.66 -10.82
CA TYR A 150 5.95 -13.99 -10.27
C TYR A 150 4.66 -14.09 -9.46
N LEU A 151 4.36 -13.11 -8.59
CA LEU A 151 3.13 -13.09 -7.80
C LEU A 151 1.90 -12.96 -8.71
N ILE A 152 1.91 -12.04 -9.68
CA ILE A 152 0.83 -11.91 -10.65
C ILE A 152 0.62 -13.21 -11.43
N GLN A 153 1.70 -13.90 -11.82
CA GLN A 153 1.57 -15.15 -12.58
C GLN A 153 1.09 -16.34 -11.75
N ASN A 154 1.47 -16.45 -10.48
CA ASN A 154 1.15 -17.63 -9.66
C ASN A 154 -0.09 -17.41 -8.76
N VAL A 155 -0.34 -16.19 -8.32
CA VAL A 155 -1.47 -15.80 -7.45
C VAL A 155 -2.61 -15.15 -8.26
N GLY A 156 -2.28 -14.46 -9.35
CA GLY A 156 -3.23 -13.71 -10.19
C GLY A 156 -3.16 -12.19 -10.00
N PHE A 157 -2.48 -11.73 -8.95
CA PHE A 157 -2.24 -10.33 -8.61
C PHE A 157 -1.06 -10.24 -7.63
N VAL A 158 -0.57 -9.03 -7.34
CA VAL A 158 0.39 -8.84 -6.24
C VAL A 158 -0.41 -8.67 -4.94
N PRO A 159 -0.33 -9.59 -3.96
CA PRO A 159 -0.99 -9.42 -2.67
C PRO A 159 -0.44 -8.21 -1.91
N ASN A 160 -1.20 -7.69 -0.93
CA ASN A 160 -0.79 -6.57 -0.08
C ASN A 160 0.66 -6.75 0.43
N ALA A 161 0.92 -7.92 1.02
CA ALA A 161 2.25 -8.41 1.31
C ALA A 161 2.39 -9.90 0.99
N SER A 162 3.63 -10.39 0.90
CA SER A 162 3.93 -11.79 0.54
C SER A 162 3.66 -12.79 1.68
N ARG A 163 2.44 -12.79 2.25
CA ARG A 163 1.97 -13.81 3.22
C ARG A 163 0.62 -14.38 2.82
N THR A 164 0.34 -15.61 3.26
CA THR A 164 -0.92 -16.32 2.96
C THR A 164 -2.18 -15.56 3.40
N HIS A 165 -2.16 -14.87 4.54
CA HIS A 165 -3.30 -14.07 5.03
C HIS A 165 -3.54 -12.77 4.24
N PHE A 166 -2.66 -12.42 3.30
CA PHE A 166 -2.85 -11.31 2.36
C PHE A 166 -3.34 -11.77 0.98
N LEU A 167 -3.54 -13.08 0.74
CA LEU A 167 -4.05 -13.60 -0.54
C LEU A 167 -5.51 -13.25 -0.84
N SER A 168 -6.18 -12.50 0.04
CA SER A 168 -7.55 -12.01 -0.17
C SER A 168 -7.62 -10.61 -0.80
N ARG A 169 -6.51 -9.85 -0.79
CA ARG A 169 -6.44 -8.45 -1.26
C ARG A 169 -5.07 -8.08 -1.84
N SER A 170 -5.08 -7.11 -2.75
CA SER A 170 -3.88 -6.49 -3.32
C SER A 170 -3.43 -5.26 -2.51
N GLN A 171 -2.82 -4.31 -3.20
CA GLN A 171 -2.45 -2.95 -2.78
C GLN A 171 -2.57 -2.02 -4.00
N PRO A 172 -2.36 -0.69 -3.90
CA PRO A 172 -2.40 0.20 -5.07
C PRO A 172 -1.53 -0.32 -6.24
N PRO A 173 -2.04 -0.39 -7.49
CA PRO A 173 -1.36 -1.11 -8.58
C PRO A 173 -0.25 -0.31 -9.23
N TYR A 174 0.95 -0.38 -8.63
CA TYR A 174 2.14 0.34 -9.06
C TYR A 174 3.02 -0.42 -10.07
N PHE A 175 2.71 -1.67 -10.45
CA PHE A 175 3.58 -2.47 -11.32
C PHE A 175 3.85 -1.79 -12.68
N SER A 176 2.85 -1.16 -13.31
CA SER A 176 3.07 -0.40 -14.54
C SER A 176 4.02 0.79 -14.35
N LEU A 177 3.93 1.51 -13.23
CA LEU A 177 4.85 2.60 -12.87
C LEU A 177 6.27 2.10 -12.54
N MET A 178 6.40 0.89 -11.98
CA MET A 178 7.69 0.25 -11.76
C MET A 178 8.40 -0.04 -13.09
N LEU A 179 7.66 -0.44 -14.12
CA LEU A 179 8.22 -0.63 -15.47
C LEU A 179 8.71 0.69 -16.04
N ASP A 180 7.91 1.75 -15.97
CA ASP A 180 8.33 3.09 -16.41
C ASP A 180 9.62 3.54 -15.71
N LEU A 181 9.71 3.33 -14.39
CA LEU A 181 10.92 3.66 -13.62
C LEU A 181 12.14 2.86 -14.06
N LEU A 182 12.00 1.56 -14.37
CA LEU A 182 13.09 0.74 -14.88
C LEU A 182 13.49 1.16 -16.31
N PHE A 183 12.52 1.51 -17.15
CA PHE A 183 12.78 2.06 -18.49
C PHE A 183 13.55 3.36 -18.42
N ASP A 184 13.14 4.31 -17.58
CA ASP A 184 13.84 5.58 -17.37
C ASP A 184 15.29 5.38 -16.91
N THR A 185 15.56 4.26 -16.24
CA THR A 185 16.89 3.91 -15.73
C THR A 185 17.79 3.25 -16.78
N THR A 186 17.21 2.38 -17.62
CA THR A 186 17.98 1.48 -18.50
C THR A 186 17.89 1.84 -19.98
N GLY A 187 16.84 2.56 -20.39
CA GLY A 187 16.48 2.80 -21.78
C GLY A 187 15.98 1.56 -22.53
N ASP A 188 15.79 0.42 -21.85
CA ASP A 188 15.38 -0.82 -22.52
C ASP A 188 13.86 -0.91 -22.66
N GLU A 189 13.36 -0.52 -23.84
CA GLU A 189 11.93 -0.60 -24.16
C GLU A 189 11.39 -2.04 -24.19
N LYS A 190 12.26 -3.07 -24.26
CA LYS A 190 11.83 -4.48 -24.29
C LYS A 190 11.15 -4.92 -23.00
N ILE A 191 11.31 -4.21 -21.90
CA ILE A 191 10.63 -4.55 -20.64
C ILE A 191 9.10 -4.53 -20.80
N TYR A 192 8.55 -3.60 -21.59
CA TYR A 192 7.11 -3.53 -21.84
C TYR A 192 6.61 -4.72 -22.66
N LEU A 193 7.46 -5.26 -23.55
CA LEU A 193 7.18 -6.48 -24.29
C LEU A 193 7.21 -7.69 -23.37
N LYS A 194 8.27 -7.78 -22.54
CA LYS A 194 8.51 -8.89 -21.61
C LYS A 194 7.37 -9.07 -20.61
N TYR A 195 6.82 -7.98 -20.09
CA TYR A 195 5.78 -8.02 -19.06
C TYR A 195 4.36 -7.73 -19.56
N HIS A 196 4.12 -7.66 -20.88
CA HIS A 196 2.78 -7.40 -21.44
C HIS A 196 1.71 -8.34 -20.87
N ASP A 197 1.94 -9.66 -20.96
CA ASP A 197 0.99 -10.66 -20.46
C ASP A 197 0.80 -10.57 -18.93
N THR A 198 1.80 -10.07 -18.21
CA THR A 198 1.72 -9.85 -16.77
C THR A 198 0.84 -8.63 -16.46
N LEU A 199 1.00 -7.52 -17.19
CA LEU A 199 0.12 -6.36 -17.08
C LEU A 199 -1.33 -6.72 -17.40
N GLU A 200 -1.57 -7.54 -18.43
CA GLU A 200 -2.93 -7.98 -18.78
C GLU A 200 -3.56 -8.82 -17.67
N LYS A 201 -2.78 -9.70 -17.05
CA LYS A 201 -3.25 -10.54 -15.95
C LYS A 201 -3.60 -9.73 -14.71
N GLU A 202 -2.77 -8.76 -14.35
CA GLU A 202 -3.09 -7.82 -13.27
C GLU A 202 -4.32 -6.98 -13.60
N TYR A 203 -4.41 -6.45 -14.83
CA TYR A 203 -5.59 -5.69 -15.25
C TYR A 203 -6.87 -6.53 -15.19
N ALA A 204 -6.82 -7.80 -15.60
CA ALA A 204 -7.94 -8.72 -15.50
C ALA A 204 -8.38 -8.98 -14.05
N PHE A 205 -7.46 -8.94 -13.08
CA PHE A 205 -7.80 -9.00 -11.65
C PHE A 205 -8.60 -7.76 -11.20
N TRP A 206 -8.16 -6.56 -11.58
CA TRP A 206 -8.86 -5.31 -11.24
C TRP A 206 -10.22 -5.20 -11.92
N MET A 207 -10.33 -5.71 -13.16
CA MET A 207 -11.56 -5.73 -13.95
C MET A 207 -12.43 -6.98 -13.70
N ASN A 208 -12.05 -7.84 -12.75
CA ASN A 208 -12.76 -9.09 -12.52
C ASN A 208 -14.19 -8.83 -12.00
N GLY A 209 -15.17 -9.15 -12.85
CA GLY A 209 -16.59 -8.97 -12.57
C GLY A 209 -17.31 -8.12 -13.60
N GLU A 210 -16.61 -7.30 -14.39
CA GLU A 210 -17.19 -6.29 -15.31
C GLU A 210 -18.33 -6.82 -16.20
N GLU A 211 -18.17 -8.05 -16.71
CA GLU A 211 -19.11 -8.70 -17.62
C GLU A 211 -20.47 -9.05 -16.99
N TRP A 212 -20.56 -9.14 -15.66
CA TRP A 212 -21.79 -9.45 -14.93
C TRP A 212 -22.40 -8.23 -14.22
N LEU A 213 -21.81 -7.04 -14.35
CA LEU A 213 -22.29 -5.85 -13.67
C LEU A 213 -23.55 -5.29 -14.34
N GLU A 214 -24.60 -5.13 -13.54
CA GLU A 214 -25.76 -4.28 -13.85
C GLU A 214 -25.44 -2.80 -13.58
N ASN A 215 -26.22 -1.87 -14.14
CA ASN A 215 -26.07 -0.45 -13.82
C ASN A 215 -26.33 -0.20 -12.33
N ASP A 216 -25.62 0.78 -11.77
CA ASP A 216 -25.71 1.15 -10.35
C ASP A 216 -25.32 0.04 -9.36
N SER A 217 -24.42 -0.85 -9.80
CA SER A 217 -23.97 -2.00 -9.04
C SER A 217 -22.45 -2.08 -8.96
N SER A 218 -21.97 -2.99 -8.12
CA SER A 218 -20.55 -3.25 -7.92
C SER A 218 -20.33 -4.74 -7.73
N ILE A 219 -19.36 -5.30 -8.44
CA ILE A 219 -18.90 -6.68 -8.25
C ILE A 219 -17.40 -6.61 -7.97
N LYS A 220 -16.99 -7.09 -6.80
CA LYS A 220 -15.59 -7.01 -6.34
C LYS A 220 -15.05 -5.58 -6.46
N ARG A 221 -14.01 -5.39 -7.28
CA ARG A 221 -13.26 -4.14 -7.51
C ARG A 221 -13.83 -3.29 -8.64
N VAL A 222 -14.88 -3.74 -9.32
CA VAL A 222 -15.48 -3.04 -10.46
C VAL A 222 -16.82 -2.43 -10.04
N VAL A 223 -17.04 -1.19 -10.48
CA VAL A 223 -18.24 -0.40 -10.23
C VAL A 223 -18.81 0.04 -11.56
N ARG A 224 -20.09 -0.21 -11.79
CA ARG A 224 -20.84 0.35 -12.91
C ARG A 224 -21.77 1.39 -12.35
N THR A 225 -21.51 2.64 -12.72
CA THR A 225 -22.31 3.80 -12.30
C THR A 225 -23.73 3.72 -12.88
N LYS A 226 -24.61 4.64 -12.46
CA LYS A 226 -25.97 4.78 -13.01
C LYS A 226 -25.98 5.00 -14.52
N ASP A 227 -24.99 5.73 -15.02
CA ASP A 227 -24.86 6.08 -16.44
C ASP A 227 -24.17 4.97 -17.25
N GLY A 228 -23.87 3.82 -16.63
CA GLY A 228 -23.21 2.69 -17.28
C GLY A 228 -21.69 2.81 -17.37
N ASN A 229 -21.11 3.91 -16.86
CA ASN A 229 -19.66 4.11 -16.83
C ASN A 229 -18.98 3.18 -15.83
N ILE A 230 -17.75 2.78 -16.15
CA ILE A 230 -16.95 1.84 -15.34
C ILE A 230 -15.91 2.59 -14.53
N LEU A 231 -15.92 2.35 -13.22
CA LEU A 231 -14.93 2.79 -12.24
C LEU A 231 -14.42 1.57 -11.48
N ASN A 232 -13.39 1.76 -10.68
CA ASN A 232 -12.92 0.76 -9.73
C ASN A 232 -12.97 1.26 -8.29
N ARG A 233 -13.03 0.30 -7.36
CA ARG A 233 -12.93 0.49 -5.92
C ARG A 233 -11.98 -0.54 -5.31
N TYR A 234 -11.44 -0.25 -4.14
CA TYR A 234 -10.78 -1.27 -3.31
C TYR A 234 -11.81 -2.26 -2.74
N TYR A 235 -11.42 -3.53 -2.68
CA TYR A 235 -12.26 -4.65 -2.25
C TYR A 235 -11.41 -5.85 -1.79
N ASP A 236 -11.59 -6.30 -0.56
CA ASP A 236 -11.07 -7.60 -0.09
C ASP A 236 -12.11 -8.71 -0.28
N ALA A 237 -11.67 -9.91 -0.68
CA ALA A 237 -12.54 -11.06 -0.88
C ALA A 237 -13.18 -11.60 0.43
N GLU A 238 -12.51 -11.43 1.56
CA GLU A 238 -12.92 -11.90 2.87
C GLU A 238 -13.74 -10.84 3.63
N ASN A 239 -14.70 -11.31 4.44
CA ASN A 239 -15.45 -10.50 5.39
C ASN A 239 -15.32 -11.11 6.80
N ALA A 240 -14.09 -11.11 7.32
CA ALA A 240 -13.72 -11.66 8.63
C ALA A 240 -12.61 -10.80 9.25
N PRO A 241 -12.35 -10.86 10.56
CA PRO A 241 -11.23 -10.12 11.16
C PRO A 241 -9.89 -10.44 10.48
N ARG A 242 -9.04 -9.44 10.29
CA ARG A 242 -7.67 -9.57 9.77
C ARG A 242 -6.82 -10.43 10.71
N PRO A 243 -6.14 -11.49 10.25
CA PRO A 243 -5.27 -12.27 11.12
C PRO A 243 -4.19 -11.44 11.83
N GLU A 244 -3.60 -10.46 11.14
CA GLU A 244 -2.53 -9.61 11.66
C GLU A 244 -3.00 -8.52 12.64
N SER A 245 -4.32 -8.37 12.83
CA SER A 245 -4.95 -7.35 13.71
C SER A 245 -6.29 -7.88 14.27
N TYR A 246 -6.30 -9.17 14.62
CA TYR A 246 -7.51 -9.96 14.86
C TYR A 246 -8.40 -9.43 15.98
N LEU A 247 -7.81 -9.10 17.13
CA LEU A 247 -8.56 -8.64 18.30
C LEU A 247 -9.03 -7.20 18.10
N ILE A 248 -8.19 -6.35 17.49
CA ILE A 248 -8.52 -4.96 17.19
C ILE A 248 -9.76 -4.90 16.29
N ASP A 249 -9.78 -5.68 15.20
CA ASP A 249 -10.93 -5.77 14.31
C ASP A 249 -12.20 -6.22 15.04
N ILE A 250 -12.10 -7.19 15.95
CA ILE A 250 -13.24 -7.69 16.74
C ILE A 250 -13.74 -6.62 17.72
N GLU A 251 -12.83 -5.90 18.37
CA GLU A 251 -13.16 -4.84 19.33
C GLU A 251 -13.82 -3.64 18.64
N ASP A 252 -13.36 -3.27 17.45
CA ASP A 252 -13.95 -2.18 16.66
C ASP A 252 -15.30 -2.55 16.05
N ASN A 253 -15.59 -3.85 15.88
CA ASN A 253 -16.85 -4.35 15.32
C ASN A 253 -18.02 -4.32 16.33
N GLN A 254 -18.29 -3.16 16.92
CA GLN A 254 -19.41 -2.92 17.83
C GLN A 254 -20.46 -1.98 17.22
N ASN A 255 -21.69 -2.46 17.06
CA ASN A 255 -22.81 -1.71 16.44
C ASN A 255 -22.51 -1.21 15.01
N THR A 256 -21.80 -2.04 14.24
CA THR A 256 -21.31 -1.75 12.88
C THR A 256 -22.18 -2.41 11.80
N SER A 257 -21.83 -2.19 10.53
CA SER A 257 -22.49 -2.84 9.39
C SER A 257 -22.06 -4.32 9.22
N GLU A 258 -22.88 -5.13 8.53
CA GLU A 258 -22.54 -6.53 8.22
C GLU A 258 -21.25 -6.68 7.38
N GLU A 259 -20.89 -5.66 6.60
CA GLU A 259 -19.69 -5.63 5.76
C GLU A 259 -18.53 -4.90 6.45
N PHE A 260 -18.57 -4.69 7.78
CA PHE A 260 -17.54 -3.96 8.52
C PHE A 260 -16.13 -4.51 8.26
N TYR A 261 -15.92 -5.82 8.47
CA TYR A 261 -14.59 -6.42 8.27
C TYR A 261 -14.11 -6.30 6.82
N ARG A 262 -15.01 -6.43 5.85
CA ARG A 262 -14.64 -6.24 4.45
C ARG A 262 -14.27 -4.78 4.16
N ASN A 263 -14.96 -3.80 4.74
CA ASN A 263 -14.58 -2.39 4.61
C ASN A 263 -13.20 -2.09 5.22
N ILE A 264 -12.91 -2.65 6.40
CA ILE A 264 -11.60 -2.60 7.07
C ILE A 264 -10.50 -3.17 6.17
N ARG A 265 -10.70 -4.40 5.68
CA ARG A 265 -9.74 -5.05 4.80
C ARG A 265 -9.57 -4.36 3.45
N SER A 266 -10.64 -3.79 2.92
CA SER A 266 -10.59 -3.00 1.67
C SER A 266 -9.84 -1.68 1.87
N ALA A 267 -9.91 -1.07 3.05
CA ALA A 267 -9.06 0.06 3.39
C ALA A 267 -7.58 -0.36 3.48
N CYS A 268 -7.27 -1.57 3.94
CA CYS A 268 -5.91 -2.11 3.87
C CYS A 268 -5.45 -2.34 2.41
N GLU A 269 -6.35 -2.75 1.49
CA GLU A 269 -6.03 -2.85 0.05
C GLU A 269 -5.72 -1.47 -0.56
N SER A 270 -6.22 -0.38 0.03
CA SER A 270 -5.90 0.98 -0.42
C SER A 270 -4.51 1.47 0.03
N GLY A 271 -3.89 0.77 0.99
CA GLY A 271 -2.68 1.22 1.68
C GLY A 271 -2.92 2.30 2.73
N TRP A 272 -4.16 2.74 2.98
CA TRP A 272 -4.50 3.75 3.98
C TRP A 272 -5.32 3.17 5.14
N ASP A 273 -4.75 2.22 5.87
CA ASP A 273 -5.31 1.63 7.08
C ASP A 273 -4.82 2.40 8.31
N PHE A 274 -5.58 3.27 8.99
CA PHE A 274 -6.86 3.84 8.56
C PHE A 274 -6.79 5.36 8.40
N SER A 275 -7.88 5.91 7.85
CA SER A 275 -8.06 7.32 7.56
C SER A 275 -9.53 7.69 7.66
N SER A 276 -9.79 8.92 8.09
CA SER A 276 -11.08 9.62 8.01
C SER A 276 -11.66 9.65 6.60
N ARG A 277 -10.82 9.49 5.57
CA ARG A 277 -11.20 9.31 4.17
C ARG A 277 -12.25 8.22 3.97
N TRP A 278 -12.25 7.18 4.81
CA TRP A 278 -13.12 6.02 4.66
C TRP A 278 -14.37 6.06 5.54
N PHE A 279 -14.46 7.00 6.47
CA PHE A 279 -15.50 7.02 7.50
C PHE A 279 -16.68 7.87 7.06
N ALA A 280 -17.90 7.35 7.19
CA ALA A 280 -19.10 8.06 6.74
C ALA A 280 -19.32 9.39 7.49
N ASP A 281 -18.93 9.45 8.77
CA ASP A 281 -18.91 10.67 9.59
C ASP A 281 -17.56 11.41 9.56
N GLY A 282 -16.54 10.79 8.95
CA GLY A 282 -15.15 11.23 8.93
C GLY A 282 -14.43 11.13 10.27
N GLU A 283 -15.04 10.60 11.33
CA GLU A 283 -14.50 10.61 12.70
C GLU A 283 -14.23 9.19 13.21
N THR A 284 -15.19 8.27 13.04
CA THR A 284 -15.20 6.99 13.76
C THR A 284 -15.07 5.80 12.83
N ILE A 285 -14.18 4.87 13.19
CA ILE A 285 -13.88 3.66 12.40
C ILE A 285 -15.10 2.76 12.24
N GLN A 286 -16.03 2.75 13.20
CA GLN A 286 -17.29 2.00 13.16
C GLN A 286 -18.17 2.38 11.95
N THR A 287 -18.00 3.59 11.41
CA THR A 287 -18.73 4.08 10.23
C THR A 287 -17.98 3.88 8.91
N ILE A 288 -16.90 3.09 8.91
CA ILE A 288 -16.10 2.81 7.72
C ILE A 288 -16.96 2.24 6.58
N GLU A 289 -16.87 2.87 5.41
CA GLU A 289 -17.69 2.55 4.23
C GLU A 289 -16.87 2.48 2.93
N THR A 290 -15.61 2.04 2.99
CA THR A 290 -14.68 1.89 1.87
C THR A 290 -15.31 1.27 0.60
N LEU A 291 -16.17 0.26 0.76
CA LEU A 291 -16.86 -0.42 -0.35
C LEU A 291 -17.82 0.50 -1.11
N ASN A 292 -18.34 1.55 -0.47
CA ASN A 292 -19.24 2.50 -1.09
C ASN A 292 -18.52 3.60 -1.88
N LEU A 293 -17.18 3.58 -1.92
CA LEU A 293 -16.36 4.62 -2.50
C LEU A 293 -15.63 4.09 -3.73
N ALA A 294 -15.66 4.85 -4.82
CA ALA A 294 -14.69 4.74 -5.90
C ALA A 294 -13.62 5.79 -5.65
N GLN A 295 -12.36 5.36 -5.62
CA GLN A 295 -11.26 6.21 -5.18
C GLN A 295 -10.50 6.83 -6.37
N VAL A 296 -10.14 8.11 -6.24
CA VAL A 296 -9.47 8.84 -7.34
C VAL A 296 -8.10 8.27 -7.66
N ASP A 297 -7.33 7.87 -6.64
CA ASP A 297 -6.00 7.28 -6.76
C ASP A 297 -6.02 5.96 -7.54
N LEU A 298 -6.88 5.01 -7.14
CA LEU A 298 -7.00 3.72 -7.81
C LEU A 298 -7.35 3.89 -9.29
N ASN A 299 -8.31 4.77 -9.59
CA ASN A 299 -8.74 4.99 -10.97
C ASN A 299 -7.65 5.70 -11.81
N CYS A 300 -6.85 6.57 -11.20
CA CYS A 300 -5.66 7.15 -11.84
C CYS A 300 -4.60 6.07 -12.14
N LEU A 301 -4.32 5.17 -11.19
CA LEU A 301 -3.35 4.08 -11.37
C LEU A 301 -3.81 3.08 -12.44
N LEU A 302 -5.10 2.77 -12.50
CA LEU A 302 -5.63 1.89 -13.56
C LEU A 302 -5.63 2.56 -14.93
N TRP A 303 -5.76 3.89 -15.01
CA TRP A 303 -5.55 4.60 -16.26
C TRP A 303 -4.11 4.41 -16.74
N HIS A 304 -3.13 4.55 -15.85
CA HIS A 304 -1.71 4.34 -16.19
C HIS A 304 -1.45 2.91 -16.67
N LEU A 305 -2.06 1.91 -16.01
CA LEU A 305 -2.00 0.52 -16.44
C LEU A 305 -2.61 0.32 -17.84
N GLU A 306 -3.78 0.89 -18.11
CA GLU A 306 -4.43 0.84 -19.45
C GLU A 306 -3.56 1.51 -20.53
N ASP A 307 -2.96 2.67 -20.24
CA ASP A 307 -2.05 3.37 -21.16
C ASP A 307 -0.77 2.56 -21.43
N THR A 308 -0.19 1.95 -20.40
CA THR A 308 0.98 1.06 -20.52
C THR A 308 0.65 -0.19 -21.34
N LEU A 309 -0.56 -0.73 -21.20
CA LEU A 309 -1.06 -1.84 -22.01
C LEU A 309 -1.26 -1.43 -23.48
N ALA A 310 -1.75 -0.22 -23.75
CA ALA A 310 -1.82 0.31 -25.11
C ALA A 310 -0.41 0.47 -25.71
N LYS A 311 0.54 1.07 -24.98
CA LYS A 311 1.95 1.21 -25.37
C LYS A 311 2.58 -0.15 -25.72
N SER A 312 2.52 -1.11 -24.80
CA SER A 312 3.09 -2.46 -25.02
C SER A 312 2.41 -3.22 -26.15
N SER A 313 1.09 -3.07 -26.34
CA SER A 313 0.36 -3.66 -27.47
C SER A 313 0.84 -3.09 -28.81
N LYS A 314 1.05 -1.77 -28.87
CA LYS A 314 1.55 -1.08 -30.06
C LYS A 314 2.94 -1.57 -30.44
N LEU A 315 3.84 -1.69 -29.47
CA LEU A 315 5.21 -2.17 -29.70
C LEU A 315 5.25 -3.62 -30.24
N GLN A 316 4.25 -4.43 -29.90
CA GLN A 316 4.09 -5.80 -30.41
C GLN A 316 3.30 -5.90 -31.72
N ASN A 317 2.78 -4.79 -32.26
CA ASN A 317 1.86 -4.76 -33.40
C ASN A 317 0.54 -5.53 -33.14
N LEU A 318 0.04 -5.54 -31.89
CA LEU A 318 -1.24 -6.14 -31.50
C LEU A 318 -2.38 -5.13 -31.68
N THR A 319 -2.79 -4.86 -32.93
CA THR A 319 -3.72 -3.78 -33.29
C THR A 319 -5.04 -3.80 -32.52
N GLU A 320 -5.66 -4.98 -32.34
CA GLU A 320 -6.94 -5.09 -31.62
C GLU A 320 -6.80 -4.71 -30.14
N LYS A 321 -5.76 -5.23 -29.47
CA LYS A 321 -5.46 -4.89 -28.08
C LYS A 321 -5.08 -3.43 -27.91
N TYR A 322 -4.27 -2.89 -28.82
CA TYR A 322 -3.92 -1.47 -28.83
C TYR A 322 -5.18 -0.59 -28.87
N ASN A 323 -6.10 -0.87 -29.79
CA ASN A 323 -7.34 -0.11 -29.91
C ASN A 323 -8.22 -0.27 -28.65
N TYR A 324 -8.35 -1.49 -28.13
CA TYR A 324 -9.10 -1.77 -26.90
C TYR A 324 -8.55 -0.98 -25.71
N TYR A 325 -7.27 -1.11 -25.39
CA TYR A 325 -6.68 -0.43 -24.23
C TYR A 325 -6.61 1.09 -24.41
N THR A 326 -6.41 1.59 -25.64
CA THR A 326 -6.51 3.04 -25.93
C THR A 326 -7.91 3.58 -25.63
N GLN A 327 -8.96 2.85 -26.02
CA GLN A 327 -10.34 3.25 -25.73
C GLN A 327 -10.64 3.20 -24.23
N ARG A 328 -10.13 2.18 -23.53
CA ARG A 328 -10.25 2.02 -22.07
C ARG A 328 -9.61 3.18 -21.33
N ALA A 329 -8.34 3.49 -21.63
CA ALA A 329 -7.61 4.62 -21.05
C ALA A 329 -8.31 5.96 -21.34
N ALA A 330 -8.76 6.19 -22.58
CA ALA A 330 -9.48 7.41 -22.94
C ALA A 330 -10.80 7.56 -22.15
N SER A 331 -11.55 6.46 -22.02
CA SER A 331 -12.81 6.45 -21.25
C SER A 331 -12.54 6.72 -19.78
N ARG A 332 -11.56 6.04 -19.17
CA ARG A 332 -11.23 6.23 -17.75
C ARG A 332 -10.74 7.64 -17.45
N ARG A 333 -9.95 8.26 -18.35
CA ARG A 333 -9.55 9.66 -18.21
C ARG A 333 -10.76 10.58 -18.12
N GLN A 334 -11.75 10.40 -18.98
CA GLN A 334 -13.00 11.17 -18.91
C GLN A 334 -13.75 10.91 -17.59
N MET A 335 -13.76 9.66 -17.12
CA MET A 335 -14.43 9.31 -15.87
C MET A 335 -13.74 9.94 -14.66
N ILE A 336 -12.42 10.11 -14.70
CA ILE A 336 -11.68 10.75 -13.62
C ILE A 336 -12.15 12.19 -13.44
N ASP A 337 -12.26 12.94 -14.53
CA ASP A 337 -12.80 14.31 -14.48
C ASP A 337 -14.29 14.32 -14.11
N ASN A 338 -15.11 13.43 -14.66
CA ASN A 338 -16.56 13.47 -14.43
C ASN A 338 -16.98 13.09 -13.00
N TYR A 339 -16.28 12.15 -12.36
CA TYR A 339 -16.70 11.59 -11.07
C TYR A 339 -15.88 12.06 -9.89
N PHE A 340 -14.61 12.44 -10.09
CA PHE A 340 -13.74 12.81 -8.97
C PHE A 340 -13.50 14.32 -8.87
N TRP A 341 -13.71 15.12 -9.92
CA TRP A 341 -13.60 16.57 -9.82
C TRP A 341 -14.82 17.18 -9.09
N ASP A 342 -14.59 17.80 -7.93
CA ASP A 342 -15.63 18.55 -7.21
C ASP A 342 -15.51 20.03 -7.57
N GLU A 343 -16.43 20.54 -8.41
CA GLU A 343 -16.43 21.94 -8.85
C GLU A 343 -16.60 22.95 -7.70
N ASN A 344 -17.31 22.57 -6.63
CA ASN A 344 -17.56 23.47 -5.50
C ASN A 344 -16.35 23.54 -4.56
N ALA A 345 -15.74 22.38 -4.29
CA ALA A 345 -14.56 22.29 -3.45
C ALA A 345 -13.27 22.60 -4.22
N VAL A 346 -13.34 22.63 -5.54
CA VAL A 346 -12.25 22.98 -6.46
C VAL A 346 -11.04 22.06 -6.33
N ILE A 347 -11.30 20.77 -6.06
CA ILE A 347 -10.29 19.72 -5.85
C ILE A 347 -10.84 18.36 -6.27
N TYR A 348 -9.96 17.42 -6.58
CA TYR A 348 -10.36 16.02 -6.76
C TYR A 348 -10.67 15.34 -5.42
N ARG A 349 -11.76 14.57 -5.39
CA ARG A 349 -12.25 13.81 -4.23
C ARG A 349 -12.75 12.44 -4.68
N ASP A 350 -12.83 11.50 -3.74
CA ASP A 350 -13.46 10.22 -4.02
C ASP A 350 -14.96 10.36 -4.35
N TYR A 351 -15.50 9.39 -5.09
CA TYR A 351 -16.91 9.36 -5.47
C TYR A 351 -17.67 8.35 -4.63
N HIS A 352 -18.72 8.80 -3.95
CA HIS A 352 -19.59 7.91 -3.20
C HIS A 352 -20.65 7.29 -4.13
N ILE A 353 -20.49 5.99 -4.38
CA ILE A 353 -21.22 5.23 -5.40
C ILE A 353 -22.71 5.19 -5.09
N LYS A 354 -23.12 4.95 -3.83
CA LYS A 354 -24.54 4.89 -3.43
C LYS A 354 -25.21 6.26 -3.25
N LYS A 355 -24.47 7.29 -2.85
CA LYS A 355 -24.99 8.65 -2.63
C LYS A 355 -24.91 9.50 -3.91
N HIS A 356 -24.23 9.01 -4.94
CA HIS A 356 -24.02 9.66 -6.24
C HIS A 356 -23.42 11.06 -6.17
N LYS A 357 -22.44 11.25 -5.30
CA LYS A 357 -21.78 12.53 -5.08
C LYS A 357 -20.35 12.33 -4.60
N ASN A 358 -19.53 13.36 -4.75
CA ASN A 358 -18.20 13.39 -4.13
C ASN A 358 -18.31 13.29 -2.60
N THR A 359 -17.35 12.61 -1.99
CA THR A 359 -17.22 12.56 -0.54
C THR A 359 -16.88 13.95 0.00
N PRO A 360 -17.14 14.26 1.28
CA PRO A 360 -16.71 15.53 1.87
C PRO A 360 -15.23 15.54 2.28
N SER A 361 -14.54 14.39 2.22
CA SER A 361 -13.16 14.25 2.70
C SER A 361 -12.19 15.05 1.84
N GLU A 362 -11.29 15.77 2.49
CA GLU A 362 -10.16 16.45 1.86
C GLU A 362 -8.90 15.62 2.11
N HIS A 363 -8.34 15.05 1.03
CA HIS A 363 -7.23 14.11 1.14
C HIS A 363 -6.21 14.30 0.01
N ILE A 364 -4.96 13.96 0.32
CA ILE A 364 -3.79 14.21 -0.54
C ILE A 364 -3.79 13.35 -1.82
N ALA A 365 -4.65 12.34 -1.92
CA ALA A 365 -4.84 11.57 -3.16
C ALA A 365 -5.31 12.43 -4.35
N ALA A 366 -5.77 13.67 -4.10
CA ALA A 366 -6.00 14.68 -5.14
C ALA A 366 -4.76 15.00 -6.00
N LEU A 367 -3.56 14.60 -5.56
CA LEU A 367 -2.33 14.71 -6.35
C LEU A 367 -2.24 13.71 -7.50
N TYR A 368 -2.92 12.56 -7.46
CA TYR A 368 -2.75 11.52 -8.48
C TYR A 368 -3.08 11.97 -9.91
N PRO A 369 -4.18 12.73 -10.15
CA PRO A 369 -4.43 13.31 -11.46
C PRO A 369 -3.30 14.22 -11.97
N LEU A 370 -2.60 14.94 -11.09
CA LEU A 370 -1.47 15.79 -11.48
C LEU A 370 -0.17 14.99 -11.64
N PHE A 371 0.07 14.03 -10.74
CA PHE A 371 1.23 13.15 -10.78
C PHE A 371 1.30 12.38 -12.11
N LEU A 372 0.16 11.97 -12.66
CA LEU A 372 0.06 11.25 -13.93
C LEU A 372 -0.26 12.14 -15.14
N GLY A 373 -0.30 13.47 -14.98
CA GLY A 373 -0.55 14.42 -16.09
C GLY A 373 -1.96 14.33 -16.69
N LEU A 374 -2.94 13.91 -15.90
CA LEU A 374 -4.32 13.72 -16.32
C LEU A 374 -5.13 15.00 -16.28
N ALA A 375 -4.93 15.81 -15.24
CA ALA A 375 -5.68 17.05 -14.99
C ALA A 375 -5.43 18.11 -16.08
N GLY A 376 -6.45 18.91 -16.40
CA GLY A 376 -6.25 20.11 -17.21
C GLY A 376 -5.49 21.20 -16.46
N GLU A 377 -4.85 22.13 -17.18
CA GLU A 377 -4.04 23.22 -16.62
C GLU A 377 -4.77 24.04 -15.55
N GLU A 378 -6.05 24.37 -15.78
CA GLU A 378 -6.84 25.15 -14.81
C GLU A 378 -7.22 24.34 -13.57
N GLN A 379 -7.55 23.06 -13.73
CA GLN A 379 -7.78 22.16 -12.59
C GLN A 379 -6.50 22.00 -11.78
N ALA A 380 -5.36 21.81 -12.44
CA ALA A 380 -4.06 21.70 -11.79
C ALA A 380 -3.75 22.95 -10.96
N LYS A 381 -3.87 24.17 -11.52
CA LYS A 381 -3.70 25.43 -10.76
C LYS A 381 -4.53 25.47 -9.48
N LYS A 382 -5.80 25.08 -9.56
CA LYS A 382 -6.73 25.07 -8.42
C LYS A 382 -6.37 24.02 -7.37
N VAL A 383 -6.00 22.82 -7.80
CA VAL A 383 -5.51 21.76 -6.89
C VAL A 383 -4.23 22.23 -6.21
N VAL A 384 -3.28 22.77 -6.97
CA VAL A 384 -2.00 23.30 -6.45
C VAL A 384 -2.23 24.37 -5.38
N GLN A 385 -3.14 25.31 -5.62
CA GLN A 385 -3.52 26.30 -4.63
C GLN A 385 -4.05 25.63 -3.34
N THR A 386 -4.98 24.68 -3.48
CA THR A 386 -5.55 23.96 -2.33
C THR A 386 -4.50 23.16 -1.56
N ILE A 387 -3.57 22.50 -2.27
CA ILE A 387 -2.45 21.76 -1.65
C ILE A 387 -1.54 22.72 -0.87
N SER A 388 -1.17 23.85 -1.46
CA SER A 388 -0.33 24.84 -0.79
C SER A 388 -0.99 25.45 0.45
N GLU A 389 -2.31 25.65 0.41
CA GLU A 389 -3.05 26.33 1.50
C GLU A 389 -3.42 25.38 2.65
N LYS A 390 -3.78 24.13 2.34
CA LYS A 390 -4.39 23.21 3.32
C LYS A 390 -3.53 22.01 3.70
N PHE A 391 -2.65 21.56 2.80
CA PHE A 391 -1.92 20.30 2.95
C PHE A 391 -0.43 20.48 3.22
N LEU A 392 0.17 21.59 2.77
CA LEU A 392 1.61 21.82 2.95
C LEU A 392 1.90 22.50 4.29
N TYR A 393 2.62 21.79 5.15
CA TYR A 393 3.15 22.30 6.41
C TYR A 393 4.68 22.28 6.41
N GLN A 394 5.28 22.82 7.48
CA GLN A 394 6.74 22.90 7.63
C GLN A 394 7.43 21.53 7.55
N GLY A 395 6.77 20.47 8.04
CA GLY A 395 7.31 19.11 8.01
C GLY A 395 6.94 18.29 6.76
N GLY A 396 6.24 18.88 5.78
CA GLY A 396 5.82 18.22 4.54
C GLY A 396 4.31 18.28 4.29
N LEU A 397 3.86 17.51 3.30
CA LEU A 397 2.45 17.35 2.93
C LEU A 397 1.76 16.36 3.88
N VAL A 398 0.66 16.80 4.51
CA VAL A 398 -0.19 15.94 5.34
C VAL A 398 -1.12 15.10 4.48
N THR A 399 -1.58 13.98 5.03
CA THR A 399 -2.44 13.02 4.31
C THR A 399 -3.87 13.53 4.13
N THR A 400 -4.44 14.14 5.17
CA THR A 400 -5.78 14.77 5.15
C THR A 400 -5.74 16.06 5.96
N THR A 401 -6.83 16.84 5.92
CA THR A 401 -7.00 18.03 6.76
C THR A 401 -7.65 17.74 8.12
N LYS A 402 -7.90 16.46 8.43
CA LYS A 402 -8.67 16.05 9.61
C LYS A 402 -7.81 15.33 10.64
N GLN A 403 -7.96 15.69 11.91
CA GLN A 403 -7.27 15.05 13.03
C GLN A 403 -8.18 14.01 13.69
N SER A 404 -8.24 12.81 13.12
CA SER A 404 -9.08 11.70 13.60
C SER A 404 -8.41 10.83 14.67
N GLY A 405 -7.09 10.94 14.82
CA GLY A 405 -6.27 9.99 15.59
C GLY A 405 -5.80 8.77 14.78
N GLN A 406 -6.29 8.60 13.56
CA GLN A 406 -5.82 7.58 12.63
C GLN A 406 -4.47 7.97 11.99
N GLN A 407 -3.75 6.98 11.47
CA GLN A 407 -2.37 7.22 10.99
C GLN A 407 -2.29 7.88 9.61
N TRP A 408 -3.28 7.68 8.73
CA TRP A 408 -3.36 8.30 7.41
C TRP A 408 -4.22 9.57 7.45
N ASP A 409 -3.96 10.42 8.43
CA ASP A 409 -4.67 11.67 8.69
C ASP A 409 -3.73 12.73 9.30
N LEU A 410 -4.22 13.96 9.47
CA LEU A 410 -3.50 15.03 10.17
C LEU A 410 -3.11 14.57 11.59
N PRO A 411 -1.85 14.75 12.06
CA PRO A 411 -0.80 15.60 11.49
C PRO A 411 0.26 14.84 10.66
N ASN A 412 0.00 13.60 10.27
CA ASN A 412 1.04 12.74 9.69
C ASN A 412 1.31 13.07 8.21
N ALA A 413 2.60 13.09 7.87
CA ALA A 413 3.14 13.13 6.52
C ALA A 413 3.84 11.81 6.21
N TRP A 414 3.56 11.29 5.00
CA TRP A 414 4.06 10.01 4.51
C TRP A 414 4.89 10.21 3.25
N ALA A 415 6.04 9.53 3.17
CA ALA A 415 7.01 9.71 2.10
C ALA A 415 6.41 9.61 0.68
N PRO A 416 5.53 8.63 0.36
CA PRO A 416 4.88 8.52 -0.95
C PRO A 416 4.29 9.83 -1.46
N TYR A 417 3.58 10.56 -0.60
CA TYR A 417 2.88 11.78 -0.98
C TYR A 417 3.77 12.99 -1.17
N GLN A 418 4.98 12.96 -0.62
CA GLN A 418 5.97 14.00 -0.82
C GLN A 418 6.56 13.89 -2.22
N TRP A 419 6.83 12.66 -2.66
CA TRP A 419 7.26 12.38 -4.03
C TRP A 419 6.17 12.73 -5.05
N LEU A 420 4.94 12.27 -4.81
CA LEU A 420 3.79 12.59 -5.67
C LEU A 420 3.58 14.10 -5.75
N GLY A 421 3.66 14.81 -4.61
CA GLY A 421 3.52 16.26 -4.56
C GLY A 421 4.61 16.96 -5.37
N PHE A 422 5.88 16.62 -5.13
CA PHE A 422 7.01 17.15 -5.88
C PHE A 422 6.83 16.93 -7.39
N LYS A 423 6.55 15.69 -7.82
CA LYS A 423 6.38 15.37 -9.24
C LYS A 423 5.16 16.04 -9.86
N ALA A 424 4.02 16.07 -9.16
CA ALA A 424 2.83 16.78 -9.61
C ALA A 424 3.11 18.27 -9.87
N MET A 425 3.80 18.93 -8.96
CA MET A 425 4.18 20.34 -9.13
C MET A 425 5.11 20.52 -10.34
N LYS A 426 6.14 19.67 -10.48
CA LYS A 426 7.07 19.70 -11.62
C LYS A 426 6.37 19.48 -12.96
N ASN A 427 5.42 18.53 -13.02
CA ASN A 427 4.71 18.19 -14.25
C ASN A 427 3.89 19.37 -14.82
N TYR A 428 3.44 20.29 -13.96
CA TYR A 428 2.65 21.47 -14.34
C TYR A 428 3.41 22.80 -14.18
N GLY A 429 4.74 22.76 -14.02
CA GLY A 429 5.59 23.96 -13.99
C GLY A 429 5.54 24.79 -12.70
N PHE A 430 5.05 24.23 -11.58
CA PHE A 430 5.05 24.87 -10.26
C PHE A 430 6.36 24.61 -9.51
N ASP A 431 7.48 24.98 -10.12
CA ASP A 431 8.82 24.62 -9.64
C ASP A 431 9.13 25.10 -8.22
N GLU A 432 8.73 26.33 -7.88
CA GLU A 432 8.98 26.89 -6.53
C GLU A 432 8.26 26.10 -5.42
N LEU A 433 7.02 25.66 -5.69
CA LEU A 433 6.27 24.85 -4.74
C LEU A 433 6.82 23.43 -4.65
N ALA A 434 7.27 22.86 -5.78
CA ALA A 434 7.97 21.58 -5.78
C ALA A 434 9.21 21.62 -4.86
N GLU A 435 10.03 22.66 -5.00
CA GLU A 435 11.20 22.88 -4.15
C GLU A 435 10.83 23.07 -2.68
N THR A 436 9.73 23.76 -2.39
CA THR A 436 9.24 23.91 -1.02
C THR A 436 8.84 22.57 -0.41
N ILE A 437 8.09 21.74 -1.14
CA ILE A 437 7.72 20.38 -0.69
C ILE A 437 8.97 19.54 -0.42
N LYS A 438 9.93 19.54 -1.36
CA LYS A 438 11.21 18.85 -1.22
C LYS A 438 11.95 19.30 0.04
N ASN A 439 12.16 20.60 0.20
CA ASN A 439 12.96 21.16 1.28
C ASN A 439 12.32 20.94 2.66
N ASN A 440 11.00 21.11 2.77
CA ASN A 440 10.25 20.85 4.00
C ASN A 440 10.37 19.39 4.44
N TRP A 441 10.13 18.45 3.51
CA TRP A 441 10.25 17.03 3.80
C TRP A 441 11.68 16.62 4.14
N CYS A 442 12.66 16.94 3.30
CA CYS A 442 14.06 16.55 3.52
C CYS A 442 14.61 17.13 4.81
N SER A 443 14.30 18.39 5.15
CA SER A 443 14.73 19.00 6.41
C SER A 443 14.12 18.30 7.62
N ASN A 444 12.86 17.85 7.52
CA ASN A 444 12.21 17.11 8.58
C ASN A 444 12.86 15.74 8.81
N VAL A 445 13.12 15.00 7.72
CA VAL A 445 13.81 13.71 7.74
C VAL A 445 15.23 13.86 8.30
N GLU A 446 16.01 14.82 7.80
CA GLU A 446 17.38 15.08 8.26
C GLU A 446 17.42 15.43 9.75
N ARG A 447 16.47 16.23 10.23
CA ARG A 447 16.39 16.60 11.65
C ARG A 447 16.08 15.41 12.56
N VAL A 448 15.11 14.57 12.19
CA VAL A 448 14.80 13.35 12.94
C VAL A 448 15.98 12.38 12.90
N TYR A 449 16.61 12.23 11.74
CA TYR A 449 17.81 11.40 11.58
C TYR A 449 18.94 11.91 12.48
N ASN A 450 19.23 13.22 12.49
CA ASN A 450 20.24 13.82 13.34
C ASN A 450 19.96 13.58 14.84
N ASN A 451 18.70 13.63 15.26
CA ASN A 451 18.32 13.43 16.66
C ASN A 451 18.31 11.95 17.11
N THR A 452 17.97 11.03 16.21
CA THR A 452 17.66 9.63 16.57
C THR A 452 18.64 8.60 15.99
N GLY A 453 19.31 8.95 14.89
CA GLY A 453 20.10 8.04 14.06
C GLY A 453 19.25 7.12 13.17
N LYS A 454 17.95 7.40 13.02
CA LYS A 454 16.99 6.52 12.32
C LYS A 454 16.09 7.31 11.36
N LEU A 455 15.62 6.62 10.32
CA LEU A 455 14.53 7.08 9.47
C LEU A 455 13.24 6.34 9.87
N MET A 456 12.14 7.08 9.92
CA MET A 456 10.84 6.59 10.38
C MET A 456 9.91 6.25 9.21
N GLU A 457 8.88 5.45 9.49
CA GLU A 457 7.76 5.17 8.58
C GLU A 457 7.02 6.46 8.18
N LYS A 458 6.70 7.31 9.17
CA LYS A 458 5.94 8.55 9.01
C LYS A 458 6.43 9.66 9.95
N TYR A 459 6.09 10.91 9.61
CA TYR A 459 6.60 12.12 10.27
C TYR A 459 5.46 13.08 10.64
N ASN A 460 5.61 13.81 11.74
CA ASN A 460 4.67 14.88 12.10
C ASN A 460 4.99 16.10 11.24
N ALA A 461 4.01 16.56 10.45
CA ALA A 461 4.17 17.67 9.54
C ALA A 461 3.96 19.04 10.21
N LEU A 462 3.19 19.07 11.30
CA LEU A 462 2.79 20.29 12.01
C LEU A 462 3.81 20.67 13.06
N ASP A 463 4.00 19.77 14.03
CA ASP A 463 5.01 19.90 15.05
C ASP A 463 6.13 18.93 14.77
N THR A 464 7.10 19.45 14.03
CA THR A 464 8.26 18.67 13.64
C THR A 464 9.00 18.15 14.88
N GLU A 465 8.97 18.80 16.06
CA GLU A 465 9.72 18.35 17.25
C GLU A 465 9.14 17.08 17.89
N THR A 466 7.95 16.65 17.47
CA THR A 466 7.27 15.47 18.01
C THR A 466 7.34 14.26 17.08
N ILE A 467 7.31 13.08 17.68
CA ILE A 467 7.25 11.81 16.95
C ILE A 467 5.84 11.62 16.39
N ALA A 468 5.74 11.24 15.12
CA ALA A 468 4.49 10.88 14.49
C ALA A 468 3.89 9.62 15.12
N GLY A 469 2.55 9.54 15.19
CA GLY A 469 1.84 8.44 15.85
C GLY A 469 0.50 8.14 15.19
N GLY A 470 -0.44 7.56 15.95
CA GLY A 470 -1.77 7.19 15.47
C GLY A 470 -1.81 5.84 14.76
N GLY A 471 -3.03 5.33 14.55
CA GLY A 471 -3.28 3.99 14.02
C GLY A 471 -3.11 2.87 15.06
N GLU A 472 -2.97 1.65 14.58
CA GLU A 472 -3.06 0.42 15.39
C GLU A 472 -1.71 -0.06 15.96
N TYR A 473 -0.60 0.55 15.55
CA TYR A 473 0.74 0.13 15.95
C TYR A 473 1.72 1.31 16.10
N PRO A 474 2.81 1.15 16.89
CA PRO A 474 3.84 2.18 17.05
C PRO A 474 4.56 2.51 15.73
N ASN A 475 5.12 3.71 15.62
CA ASN A 475 5.92 4.12 14.46
C ASN A 475 7.11 3.16 14.23
N GLN A 476 7.36 2.80 12.97
CA GLN A 476 8.37 1.79 12.61
C GLN A 476 9.69 2.43 12.17
N ASP A 477 10.79 1.75 12.49
CA ASP A 477 12.15 2.12 12.12
C ASP A 477 12.55 1.48 10.77
N GLY A 478 13.23 2.24 9.91
CA GLY A 478 13.79 1.73 8.66
C GLY A 478 14.06 2.86 7.66
N PHE A 479 13.09 3.42 6.95
CA PHE A 479 11.91 2.74 6.43
C PHE A 479 11.97 2.84 4.90
N GLY A 480 11.71 1.74 4.20
CA GLY A 480 12.04 1.56 2.78
C GLY A 480 11.59 2.71 1.87
N TRP A 481 10.31 3.13 1.93
CA TRP A 481 9.85 4.27 1.13
C TRP A 481 10.47 5.59 1.55
N THR A 482 10.85 5.77 2.82
CA THR A 482 11.33 7.05 3.36
C THR A 482 12.73 7.25 2.84
N ASN A 483 13.52 6.18 2.91
CA ASN A 483 14.85 6.08 2.34
C ASN A 483 14.82 6.38 0.85
N GLY A 484 13.91 5.72 0.11
CA GLY A 484 13.86 5.86 -1.34
C GLY A 484 13.38 7.23 -1.81
N VAL A 485 12.33 7.76 -1.20
CA VAL A 485 11.82 9.12 -1.50
C VAL A 485 12.82 10.18 -1.10
N TYR A 486 13.45 10.07 0.08
CA TYR A 486 14.46 11.03 0.51
C TYR A 486 15.62 11.11 -0.49
N LEU A 487 16.21 9.98 -0.88
CA LEU A 487 17.28 9.95 -1.89
C LEU A 487 16.82 10.55 -3.22
N LYS A 488 15.62 10.18 -3.68
CA LYS A 488 15.10 10.66 -4.96
C LYS A 488 14.84 12.15 -4.97
N LEU A 489 14.30 12.69 -3.88
CA LEU A 489 14.11 14.13 -3.71
C LEU A 489 15.45 14.86 -3.65
N LYS A 490 16.43 14.39 -2.87
CA LYS A 490 17.76 15.04 -2.78
C LYS A 490 18.56 15.04 -4.10
N GLN A 491 18.28 14.09 -5.00
CA GLN A 491 18.91 14.05 -6.33
C GLN A 491 18.38 15.14 -7.28
N ASN A 492 17.11 15.53 -7.13
CA ASN A 492 16.44 16.54 -7.99
C ASN A 492 16.57 17.93 -7.38
#